data_AF-A0AAV6TLJ5-F1
#
_entry.id   AF-A0AAV6TLJ5-F1
#
_cell.length_a   1.000
_cell.length_b   1.000
_cell.length_c   1.000
_cell.angle_alpha   90.00
_cell.angle_beta   90.00
_cell.angle_gamma   90.00
#
_symmetry.space_group_name_H-M   'P 1'
#
loop_
_entity.id
_entity.type
_entity.pdbx_description
1 polymer ?
#
loop_
_entity_poly.entity_id
_entity_poly.type
_entity_poly.pdbx_seq_one_letter_code
_entity_poly.pdbx_strand_id
1 'polypeptide(L)'
;AVHRYMIENKINHKWTPIERQAKIIHEKKTTSLSVTRRQFPVIVAEAMTIHKSQGCTFDSVAIGMRKETWSITGDEYEFPDFQLGVETFSSLNRKRQHNGVAIYIKKHIPVIKRMAYPDYEKGIHLAVLYLQNRVRLIVLYSKPGNSCDDIVEALNNTIGVDYQEYISILAGDFNINMSTEDGKEFCEILREVYWLHLKTNPAHWTTRGGTTIDAVFASQDLKCCGVYESTFSYHIPLYGRL
;
A
#
# COMPACT_ATOMS: atom_id res chain seq x y z
N ALA A 1 -33.05 -2.29 -22.59
CA ALA A 1 -33.98 -1.70 -21.60
C ALA A 1 -33.36 -0.49 -20.88
N VAL A 2 -32.18 -0.66 -20.28
CA VAL A 2 -31.47 0.37 -19.51
C VAL A 2 -31.12 1.65 -20.29
N HIS A 3 -30.59 1.54 -21.51
CA HIS A 3 -30.20 2.71 -22.31
C HIS A 3 -31.38 3.63 -22.66
N ARG A 4 -32.57 3.03 -22.88
CA ARG A 4 -33.81 3.76 -23.16
C ARG A 4 -34.31 4.49 -21.91
N TYR A 5 -34.28 3.83 -20.74
CA TYR A 5 -34.59 4.45 -19.46
C TYR A 5 -33.69 5.65 -19.13
N MET A 6 -32.39 5.56 -19.43
CA MET A 6 -31.45 6.68 -19.22
C MET A 6 -31.79 7.89 -20.08
N ILE A 7 -32.15 7.66 -21.35
CA ILE A 7 -32.58 8.71 -22.28
C ILE A 7 -33.87 9.36 -21.78
N GLU A 8 -34.87 8.56 -21.43
CA GLU A 8 -36.18 9.02 -20.94
C GLU A 8 -36.05 9.85 -19.64
N ASN A 9 -35.11 9.49 -18.76
CA ASN A 9 -34.90 10.15 -17.47
C ASN A 9 -33.76 11.17 -17.46
N LYS A 10 -33.23 11.56 -18.63
CA LYS A 10 -32.13 12.55 -18.78
C LYS A 10 -30.90 12.24 -17.92
N ILE A 11 -30.56 10.95 -17.77
CA ILE A 11 -29.41 10.49 -16.97
C ILE A 11 -28.13 10.62 -17.80
N ASN A 12 -27.04 11.07 -17.18
CA ASN A 12 -25.75 11.24 -17.85
C ASN A 12 -25.27 9.92 -18.50
N HIS A 13 -25.05 9.95 -19.81
CA HIS A 13 -24.63 8.79 -20.60
C HIS A 13 -23.20 8.32 -20.31
N LYS A 14 -22.40 9.12 -19.59
CA LYS A 14 -21.07 8.71 -19.11
C LYS A 14 -21.13 7.82 -17.86
N TRP A 15 -22.31 7.62 -17.28
CA TRP A 15 -22.49 6.80 -16.08
C TRP A 15 -22.80 5.35 -16.46
N THR A 16 -22.14 4.39 -15.80
CA THR A 16 -22.39 2.96 -16.02
C THR A 16 -23.60 2.51 -15.21
N PRO A 17 -24.67 2.03 -15.85
CA PRO A 17 -25.86 1.58 -15.14
C PRO A 17 -25.64 0.25 -14.44
N ILE A 18 -26.18 0.12 -13.23
CA ILE A 18 -26.09 -1.11 -12.43
C ILE A 18 -27.49 -1.71 -12.28
N GLU A 19 -27.70 -2.91 -12.84
CA GLU A 19 -28.98 -3.61 -12.82
C GLU A 19 -29.22 -4.32 -11.48
N ARG A 20 -30.33 -4.06 -10.80
CA ARG A 20 -30.68 -4.74 -9.53
C ARG A 20 -30.69 -6.27 -9.69
N GLN A 21 -30.03 -6.98 -8.77
CA GLN A 21 -30.07 -8.44 -8.68
C GLN A 21 -30.87 -8.89 -7.45
N ALA A 22 -31.68 -9.94 -7.62
CA ALA A 22 -32.36 -10.60 -6.50
C ALA A 22 -31.93 -12.06 -6.45
N LYS A 23 -31.42 -12.51 -5.30
CA LYS A 23 -31.06 -13.91 -5.08
C LYS A 23 -31.86 -14.47 -3.92
N ILE A 24 -32.48 -15.63 -4.13
CA ILE A 24 -33.17 -16.37 -3.09
C ILE A 24 -32.15 -17.25 -2.38
N ILE A 25 -32.07 -17.13 -1.07
CA ILE A 25 -31.18 -17.92 -0.22
C ILE A 25 -32.05 -18.87 0.60
N HIS A 26 -31.73 -20.16 0.52
CA HIS A 26 -32.36 -21.22 1.32
C HIS A 26 -31.38 -21.65 2.40
N GLU A 27 -31.79 -21.56 3.66
CA GLU A 27 -30.88 -21.74 4.80
C GLU A 27 -30.54 -23.22 5.06
N LYS A 28 -31.46 -24.17 4.77
CA LYS A 28 -31.24 -25.64 4.77
C LYS A 28 -32.19 -26.33 3.78
N LYS A 29 -31.82 -27.53 3.28
CA LYS A 29 -32.61 -28.34 2.31
C LYS A 29 -34.01 -28.77 2.79
N THR A 30 -34.36 -28.58 4.06
CA THR A 30 -35.57 -29.14 4.69
C THR A 30 -36.51 -28.14 5.35
N THR A 31 -36.25 -26.83 5.27
CA THR A 31 -37.16 -25.81 5.80
C THR A 31 -37.76 -24.94 4.69
N SER A 32 -39.06 -24.65 4.79
CA SER A 32 -39.85 -23.83 3.85
C SER A 32 -39.54 -22.33 3.91
N LEU A 33 -38.52 -21.93 4.67
CA LEU A 33 -38.13 -20.53 4.83
C LEU A 33 -37.13 -20.15 3.73
N SER A 34 -37.57 -19.29 2.80
CA SER A 34 -36.71 -18.70 1.78
C SER A 34 -36.57 -17.20 2.01
N VAL A 35 -35.34 -16.69 2.05
CA VAL A 35 -35.06 -15.25 2.17
C VAL A 35 -34.72 -14.70 0.80
N THR A 36 -35.48 -13.71 0.32
CA THR A 36 -35.16 -13.00 -0.94
C THR A 36 -34.27 -11.80 -0.63
N ARG A 37 -32.99 -11.89 -0.98
CA ARG A 37 -32.05 -10.77 -0.87
C ARG A 37 -32.09 -9.96 -2.17
N ARG A 38 -32.54 -8.71 -2.09
CA ARG A 38 -32.47 -7.73 -3.19
C ARG A 38 -31.23 -6.87 -2.98
N GLN A 39 -30.29 -6.91 -3.92
CA GLN A 39 -29.07 -6.10 -3.87
C GLN A 39 -28.81 -5.50 -5.25
N PHE A 40 -28.21 -4.32 -5.31
CA PHE A 40 -27.50 -3.96 -6.52
C PHE A 40 -26.29 -4.91 -6.62
N PRO A 41 -25.91 -5.42 -7.80
CA PRO A 41 -24.62 -6.06 -7.99
C PRO A 41 -23.59 -5.00 -7.67
N VAL A 42 -23.17 -5.01 -6.41
CA VAL A 42 -22.01 -4.29 -5.97
C VAL A 42 -20.86 -5.08 -6.58
N ILE A 43 -20.49 -4.72 -7.81
CA ILE A 43 -19.15 -5.02 -8.27
C ILE A 43 -18.28 -4.27 -7.26
N VAL A 44 -17.46 -5.01 -6.53
CA VAL A 44 -16.53 -4.45 -5.56
C VAL A 44 -15.64 -3.47 -6.31
N ALA A 45 -15.98 -2.19 -6.29
CA ALA A 45 -15.15 -1.12 -6.80
C ALA A 45 -14.05 -0.89 -5.76
N GLU A 46 -12.86 -1.34 -6.15
CA GLU A 46 -11.59 -0.65 -5.92
C GLU A 46 -11.34 -0.15 -4.51
N ALA A 47 -10.97 -1.10 -3.67
CA ALA A 47 -10.24 -0.87 -2.44
C ALA A 47 -9.02 -1.79 -2.57
N MET A 48 -7.86 -1.24 -2.92
CA MET A 48 -6.76 -2.08 -3.41
C MET A 48 -5.74 -2.39 -2.32
N THR A 49 -5.82 -3.61 -1.78
CA THR A 49 -4.63 -4.46 -1.67
C THR A 49 -4.39 -5.09 -3.05
N ILE A 50 -3.13 -5.39 -3.41
CA ILE A 50 -2.63 -5.77 -4.76
C ILE A 50 -3.42 -6.89 -5.47
N HIS A 51 -4.32 -7.61 -4.81
CA HIS A 51 -5.27 -8.54 -5.43
C HIS A 51 -6.14 -7.95 -6.56
N LYS A 52 -6.16 -6.62 -6.77
CA LYS A 52 -6.91 -5.96 -7.84
C LYS A 52 -6.08 -5.23 -8.91
N SER A 53 -4.74 -5.33 -8.91
CA SER A 53 -3.95 -4.86 -10.06
C SER A 53 -4.04 -5.81 -11.28
N GLN A 54 -4.68 -6.97 -11.10
CA GLN A 54 -4.93 -7.95 -12.16
C GLN A 54 -5.93 -7.39 -13.18
N GLY A 55 -5.42 -6.98 -14.35
CA GLY A 55 -6.20 -6.44 -15.46
C GLY A 55 -6.00 -4.94 -15.74
N CYS A 56 -5.20 -4.24 -14.94
CA CYS A 56 -4.88 -2.84 -15.18
C CYS A 56 -3.59 -2.68 -15.99
N THR A 57 -3.69 -2.20 -17.22
CA THR A 57 -2.54 -1.74 -18.01
C THR A 57 -2.09 -0.37 -17.50
N PHE A 58 -1.19 -0.36 -16.52
CA PHE A 58 -0.48 0.87 -16.13
C PHE A 58 0.78 1.01 -17.00
N ASP A 59 0.92 2.15 -17.69
CA ASP A 59 2.11 2.52 -18.47
C ASP A 59 3.37 2.75 -17.60
N SER A 60 3.20 2.77 -16.27
CA SER A 60 4.26 2.95 -15.29
C SER A 60 4.48 1.71 -14.43
N VAL A 61 5.64 1.68 -13.74
CA VAL A 61 6.01 0.65 -12.76
C VAL A 61 4.88 0.52 -11.75
N ALA A 62 4.13 -0.58 -11.81
CA ALA A 62 3.20 -0.93 -10.75
C ALA A 62 4.03 -1.59 -9.64
N ILE A 63 4.04 -0.98 -8.46
CA ILE A 63 4.76 -1.48 -7.29
C ILE A 63 3.72 -1.75 -6.22
N GLY A 64 3.72 -2.97 -5.73
CA GLY A 64 2.91 -3.35 -4.60
C GLY A 64 3.73 -3.25 -3.33
N MET A 65 3.45 -2.29 -2.46
CA MET A 65 4.08 -2.19 -1.14
C MET A 65 3.07 -2.71 -0.12
N ARG A 66 3.40 -3.83 0.53
CA ARG A 66 2.62 -4.35 1.65
C ARG A 66 3.37 -4.06 2.94
N LYS A 67 2.61 -3.70 3.96
CA LYS A 67 3.02 -3.59 5.36
C LYS A 67 2.07 -4.44 6.18
N GLU A 68 2.52 -4.89 7.34
CA GLU A 68 1.83 -5.91 8.12
C GLU A 68 1.44 -7.07 7.19
N THR A 69 2.42 -7.74 6.60
CA THR A 69 2.11 -8.82 5.65
C THR A 69 1.51 -10.03 6.35
N TRP A 70 1.73 -10.17 7.67
CA TRP A 70 1.42 -11.36 8.46
C TRP A 70 2.07 -12.62 7.87
N SER A 71 3.04 -12.45 6.97
CA SER A 71 3.70 -13.54 6.26
C SER A 71 4.66 -14.25 7.20
N ILE A 72 4.69 -15.57 7.10
CA ILE A 72 5.72 -16.42 7.70
C ILE A 72 6.57 -17.03 6.59
N THR A 73 7.77 -17.48 6.92
CA THR A 73 8.66 -18.13 5.95
C THR A 73 7.95 -19.33 5.30
N GLY A 74 7.80 -19.28 3.97
CA GLY A 74 7.13 -20.32 3.18
C GLY A 74 5.72 -19.96 2.69
N ASP A 75 5.16 -18.81 3.07
CA ASP A 75 3.97 -18.29 2.41
C ASP A 75 4.33 -17.88 0.96
N GLU A 76 3.54 -18.35 -0.01
CA GLU A 76 3.67 -17.99 -1.42
C GLU A 76 2.45 -17.18 -1.87
N TYR A 77 2.71 -16.06 -2.53
CA TYR A 77 1.67 -15.23 -3.13
C TYR A 77 1.95 -15.09 -4.63
N GLU A 78 1.11 -15.72 -5.45
CA GLU A 78 1.24 -15.64 -6.90
C GLU A 78 0.50 -14.43 -7.47
N PHE A 79 1.23 -13.62 -8.23
CA PHE A 79 0.69 -12.51 -9.00
C PHE A 79 1.13 -12.66 -10.47
N PRO A 80 0.22 -12.82 -11.44
CA PRO A 80 0.56 -13.18 -12.82
C PRO A 80 1.64 -12.29 -13.45
N ASP A 81 1.54 -10.97 -13.26
CA ASP A 81 2.45 -9.98 -13.88
C ASP A 81 3.56 -9.46 -12.94
N PHE A 82 3.53 -9.86 -11.67
CA PHE A 82 4.46 -9.37 -10.66
C PHE A 82 5.32 -10.52 -10.14
N GLN A 83 6.51 -10.16 -9.68
CA GLN A 83 7.37 -11.02 -8.89
C GLN A 83 7.57 -10.38 -7.53
N LEU A 84 7.79 -11.22 -6.52
CA LEU A 84 8.28 -10.73 -5.24
C LEU A 84 9.69 -10.15 -5.46
N GLY A 85 9.84 -8.87 -5.20
CA GLY A 85 11.12 -8.19 -5.24
C GLY A 85 11.91 -8.49 -3.97
N VAL A 86 11.32 -8.20 -2.81
CA VAL A 86 11.91 -8.39 -1.49
C VAL A 86 10.81 -8.43 -0.43
N GLU A 87 11.01 -9.20 0.64
CA GLU A 87 10.11 -9.27 1.79
C GLU A 87 10.91 -9.40 3.08
N THR A 88 10.38 -8.82 4.16
CA THR A 88 10.73 -9.17 5.53
C THR A 88 9.58 -9.97 6.13
N PHE A 89 9.86 -11.10 6.77
CA PHE A 89 8.82 -11.90 7.41
C PHE A 89 8.41 -11.34 8.77
N SER A 90 7.18 -11.64 9.19
CA SER A 90 6.63 -11.19 10.48
C SER A 90 7.24 -11.92 11.69
N SER A 91 7.73 -13.16 11.49
CA SER A 91 8.42 -13.93 12.53
C SER A 91 9.19 -15.12 11.93
N LEU A 92 10.36 -15.43 12.49
CA LEU A 92 11.11 -16.65 12.21
C LEU A 92 10.45 -17.91 12.80
N ASN A 93 9.62 -17.76 13.83
CA ASN A 93 9.01 -18.87 14.58
C ASN A 93 7.67 -19.34 14.00
N ARG A 94 7.35 -18.97 12.75
CA ARG A 94 6.08 -19.31 12.06
C ARG A 94 4.79 -18.89 12.80
N LYS A 95 4.90 -18.03 13.82
CA LYS A 95 3.75 -17.39 14.45
C LYS A 95 3.47 -16.10 13.69
N ARG A 96 2.28 -16.00 13.07
CA ARG A 96 1.87 -14.79 12.35
C ARG A 96 1.82 -13.61 13.33
N GLN A 97 2.52 -12.53 12.99
CA GLN A 97 2.48 -11.27 13.72
C GLN A 97 2.06 -10.15 12.77
N HIS A 98 1.50 -9.08 13.32
CA HIS A 98 1.07 -7.88 12.59
C HIS A 98 2.27 -7.02 12.15
N ASN A 99 3.29 -7.62 11.54
CA ASN A 99 4.53 -6.97 11.12
C ASN A 99 4.95 -7.48 9.73
N GLY A 100 6.06 -6.95 9.20
CA GLY A 100 6.64 -7.36 7.93
C GLY A 100 6.24 -6.46 6.77
N VAL A 101 7.16 -6.26 5.82
CA VAL A 101 6.96 -5.50 4.60
C VAL A 101 7.31 -6.34 3.38
N ALA A 102 6.67 -6.07 2.24
CA ALA A 102 7.00 -6.69 0.96
C ALA A 102 6.92 -5.68 -0.19
N ILE A 103 7.79 -5.84 -1.18
CA ILE A 103 7.79 -5.10 -2.44
C ILE A 103 7.55 -6.07 -3.59
N TYR A 104 6.46 -5.86 -4.32
CA TYR A 104 6.16 -6.57 -5.57
C TYR A 104 6.47 -5.66 -6.76
N ILE A 105 7.08 -6.22 -7.80
CA ILE A 105 7.49 -5.48 -9.00
C ILE A 105 7.13 -6.25 -10.26
N LYS A 106 6.82 -5.56 -11.36
CA LYS A 106 6.55 -6.22 -12.65
C LYS A 106 7.73 -7.09 -13.09
N LYS A 107 7.46 -8.30 -13.61
CA LYS A 107 8.47 -9.33 -13.94
C LYS A 107 9.57 -8.85 -14.90
N HIS A 108 9.24 -7.97 -15.84
CA HIS A 108 10.17 -7.46 -16.85
C HIS A 108 11.06 -6.32 -16.35
N ILE A 109 10.88 -5.83 -15.12
CA ILE A 109 11.68 -4.72 -14.60
C ILE A 109 12.97 -5.27 -13.97
N PRO A 110 14.15 -4.86 -14.46
CA PRO A 110 15.42 -5.37 -13.97
C PRO A 110 15.76 -4.81 -12.59
N VAL A 111 15.86 -5.70 -11.62
CA VAL A 111 16.30 -5.43 -10.23
C VAL A 111 17.78 -5.76 -10.10
N ILE A 112 18.59 -4.80 -9.66
CA ILE A 112 20.04 -4.96 -9.51
C ILE A 112 20.46 -5.38 -8.09
N LYS A 113 19.72 -4.97 -7.06
CA LYS A 113 20.03 -5.30 -5.66
C LYS A 113 18.75 -5.32 -4.81
N ARG A 114 18.73 -6.19 -3.80
CA ARG A 114 17.65 -6.39 -2.84
C ARG A 114 18.24 -6.33 -1.44
N MET A 115 17.60 -5.61 -0.52
CA MET A 115 18.00 -5.57 0.88
C MET A 115 16.77 -5.67 1.78
N ALA A 116 16.91 -6.37 2.89
CA ALA A 116 15.86 -6.54 3.89
C ALA A 116 16.48 -6.35 5.27
N TYR A 117 15.78 -5.61 6.13
CA TYR A 117 16.17 -5.33 7.50
C TYR A 117 14.96 -5.57 8.42
N PRO A 118 14.86 -6.76 9.01
CA PRO A 118 13.89 -7.05 10.06
C PRO A 118 14.52 -6.88 11.44
N ASP A 119 14.09 -5.86 12.19
CA ASP A 119 14.31 -5.75 13.63
C ASP A 119 13.07 -6.27 14.36
N TYR A 120 13.14 -7.52 14.83
CA TYR A 120 12.04 -8.17 15.53
C TYR A 120 11.84 -7.69 16.96
N GLU A 121 12.87 -7.09 17.58
CA GLU A 121 12.79 -6.60 18.96
C GLU A 121 12.04 -5.28 18.98
N LYS A 122 12.44 -4.33 18.12
CA LYS A 122 11.75 -3.04 17.96
C LYS A 122 10.49 -3.15 17.08
N GLY A 123 10.36 -4.22 16.31
CA GLY A 123 9.26 -4.38 15.35
C GLY A 123 9.36 -3.41 14.18
N ILE A 124 10.58 -3.13 13.72
CA ILE A 124 10.85 -2.28 12.55
C ILE A 124 11.24 -3.17 11.38
N HIS A 125 10.56 -3.01 10.25
CA HIS A 125 10.74 -3.83 9.07
C HIS A 125 10.96 -2.93 7.87
N LEU A 126 12.10 -3.08 7.22
CA LEU A 126 12.46 -2.30 6.04
C LEU A 126 12.90 -3.21 4.90
N ALA A 127 12.49 -2.86 3.69
CA ALA A 127 12.88 -3.56 2.48
C ALA A 127 13.24 -2.56 1.38
N VAL A 128 14.29 -2.88 0.62
CA VAL A 128 14.85 -2.00 -0.41
C VAL A 128 15.02 -2.77 -1.71
N LEU A 129 14.56 -2.18 -2.82
CA LEU A 129 14.89 -2.60 -4.18
C LEU A 129 15.68 -1.51 -4.88
N TYR A 130 16.78 -1.90 -5.49
CA TYR A 130 17.53 -1.08 -6.42
C TYR A 130 17.24 -1.57 -7.83
N LEU A 131 16.89 -0.65 -8.72
CA LEU A 131 16.55 -0.92 -10.12
C LEU A 131 17.68 -0.44 -11.04
N GLN A 132 17.78 -1.07 -12.22
CA GLN A 132 18.84 -0.75 -13.20
C GLN A 132 18.82 0.71 -13.66
N ASN A 133 17.66 1.35 -13.66
CA ASN A 133 17.48 2.75 -14.04
C ASN A 133 17.81 3.75 -12.91
N ARG A 134 18.59 3.34 -11.91
CA ARG A 134 18.95 4.14 -10.72
C ARG A 134 17.74 4.62 -9.91
N VAL A 135 16.65 3.87 -9.93
CA VAL A 135 15.54 4.06 -8.98
C VAL A 135 15.75 3.13 -7.80
N ARG A 136 15.58 3.66 -6.59
CA ARG A 136 15.61 2.92 -5.33
C ARG A 136 14.24 3.02 -4.66
N LEU A 137 13.64 1.87 -4.36
CA LEU A 137 12.36 1.75 -3.70
C LEU A 137 12.58 1.24 -2.28
N ILE A 138 12.03 1.93 -1.30
CA ILE A 138 12.17 1.60 0.12
C ILE A 138 10.77 1.49 0.71
N VAL A 139 10.49 0.38 1.38
CA VAL A 139 9.28 0.21 2.19
C VAL A 139 9.65 0.05 3.64
N LEU A 140 8.98 0.79 4.51
CA LEU A 140 9.17 0.72 5.96
C LEU A 140 7.84 0.45 6.67
N TYR A 141 7.90 -0.38 7.70
CA TYR A 141 6.88 -0.49 8.74
C TYR A 141 7.58 -0.35 10.09
N SER A 142 7.05 0.50 10.95
CA SER A 142 7.48 0.62 12.33
C SER A 142 6.30 0.34 13.25
N LYS A 143 6.47 -0.50 14.27
CA LYS A 143 5.45 -0.75 15.29
C LYS A 143 5.10 0.55 16.05
N PRO A 144 3.85 0.74 16.51
CA PRO A 144 3.49 1.87 17.36
C PRO A 144 4.36 1.99 18.60
N GLY A 145 4.78 3.23 18.91
CA GLY A 145 5.57 3.57 20.09
C GLY A 145 7.08 3.64 19.87
N ASN A 146 7.60 3.26 18.70
CA ASN A 146 8.99 3.49 18.34
C ASN A 146 9.27 5.00 18.14
N SER A 147 10.48 5.41 18.48
CA SER A 147 10.94 6.79 18.33
C SER A 147 11.40 7.10 16.88
N CYS A 148 11.56 8.39 16.58
CA CYS A 148 12.23 8.84 15.35
C CYS A 148 13.64 8.23 15.23
N ASP A 149 14.39 8.18 16.34
CA ASP A 149 15.75 7.65 16.37
C ASP A 149 15.81 6.17 16.01
N ASP A 150 14.85 5.36 16.45
CA ASP A 150 14.79 3.93 16.10
C ASP A 150 14.62 3.73 14.58
N ILE A 151 13.78 4.57 13.95
CA ILE A 151 13.57 4.53 12.50
C ILE A 151 14.81 5.02 11.74
N VAL A 152 15.45 6.08 12.22
CA VAL A 152 16.68 6.63 11.64
C VAL A 152 17.84 5.64 11.74
N GLU A 153 17.97 4.93 12.86
CA GLU A 153 18.93 3.85 13.03
C GLU A 153 18.72 2.74 11.97
N ALA A 154 17.47 2.29 11.78
CA ALA A 154 17.13 1.28 10.78
C ALA A 154 17.45 1.74 9.34
N LEU A 155 17.20 3.02 9.03
CA LEU A 155 17.55 3.61 7.74
C LEU A 155 19.07 3.66 7.54
N ASN A 156 19.82 4.13 8.54
CA ASN A 156 21.29 4.18 8.48
C ASN A 156 21.91 2.80 8.26
N ASN A 157 21.40 1.78 8.95
CA ASN A 157 21.88 0.41 8.84
C ASN A 157 21.58 -0.25 7.49
N THR A 158 20.59 0.26 6.73
CA THR A 158 20.14 -0.41 5.50
C THR A 158 20.44 0.35 4.22
N ILE A 159 20.11 1.64 4.15
CA ILE A 159 20.27 2.43 2.91
C ILE A 159 21.52 3.29 2.91
N GLY A 160 22.07 3.65 4.09
CA GLY A 160 23.22 4.55 4.19
C GLY A 160 22.95 5.95 3.61
N VAL A 161 24.03 6.67 3.26
CA VAL A 161 24.00 8.07 2.77
C VAL A 161 24.33 8.22 1.27
N ASP A 162 24.11 7.18 0.46
CA ASP A 162 24.31 7.18 -1.00
C ASP A 162 23.19 7.91 -1.79
N TYR A 163 22.57 8.94 -1.20
CA TYR A 163 21.38 9.62 -1.74
C TYR A 163 21.60 10.27 -3.12
N GLN A 164 22.85 10.54 -3.52
CA GLN A 164 23.16 11.11 -4.84
C GLN A 164 23.18 10.07 -5.97
N GLU A 165 23.23 8.78 -5.67
CA GLU A 165 23.35 7.73 -6.70
C GLU A 165 21.97 7.30 -7.26
N TYR A 166 20.92 7.39 -6.44
CA TYR A 166 19.58 6.86 -6.76
C TYR A 166 18.45 7.86 -6.57
N ILE A 167 17.51 7.89 -7.52
CA ILE A 167 16.18 8.46 -7.33
C ILE A 167 15.45 7.56 -6.33
N SER A 168 15.20 8.07 -5.13
CA SER A 168 14.70 7.29 -4.00
C SER A 168 13.24 7.59 -3.73
N ILE A 169 12.44 6.54 -3.53
CA ILE A 169 11.09 6.60 -2.99
C ILE A 169 11.06 5.78 -1.72
N LEU A 170 10.69 6.40 -0.62
CA LEU A 170 10.43 5.76 0.65
C LEU A 170 8.93 5.86 0.94
N ALA A 171 8.26 4.73 1.16
CA ALA A 171 6.86 4.74 1.57
C ALA A 171 6.63 3.72 2.67
N GLY A 172 5.63 3.95 3.52
CA GLY A 172 5.45 3.05 4.64
C GLY A 172 4.46 3.54 5.67
N ASP A 173 4.36 2.74 6.72
CA ASP A 173 3.70 3.10 7.98
C ASP A 173 4.74 3.31 9.04
N PHE A 174 4.90 4.58 9.39
CA PHE A 174 5.92 5.02 10.31
C PHE A 174 5.42 4.95 11.75
N ASN A 175 4.10 4.85 11.95
CA ASN A 175 3.44 5.07 13.24
C ASN A 175 3.87 6.37 13.96
N ILE A 176 4.39 7.34 13.20
CA ILE A 176 4.67 8.72 13.60
C ILE A 176 3.66 9.60 12.86
N ASN A 177 2.89 10.41 13.59
CA ASN A 177 1.85 11.22 12.98
C ASN A 177 2.44 12.45 12.31
N MET A 178 2.48 12.48 10.98
CA MET A 178 3.06 13.57 10.17
C MET A 178 2.36 14.92 10.37
N SER A 179 1.17 14.94 10.98
CA SER A 179 0.44 16.17 11.29
C SER A 179 0.84 16.82 12.62
N THR A 180 1.68 16.17 13.45
CA THR A 180 2.13 16.67 14.76
C THR A 180 3.52 17.30 14.68
N GLU A 181 3.99 17.92 15.77
CA GLU A 181 5.34 18.51 15.82
C GLU A 181 6.43 17.44 15.68
N ASP A 182 6.32 16.32 16.40
CA ASP A 182 7.21 15.15 16.25
C ASP A 182 7.26 14.65 14.80
N GLY A 183 6.12 14.66 14.09
CA GLY A 183 6.06 14.29 12.69
C GLY A 183 6.78 15.28 11.78
N LYS A 184 6.75 16.59 12.08
CA LYS A 184 7.51 17.60 11.34
C LYS A 184 9.00 17.43 11.57
N GLU A 185 9.43 17.20 12.81
CA GLU A 185 10.83 16.92 13.13
C GLU A 185 11.33 15.68 12.37
N PHE A 186 10.53 14.60 12.36
CA PHE A 186 10.85 13.42 11.55
C PHE A 186 10.99 13.73 10.06
N CYS A 187 10.07 14.54 9.50
CA CYS A 187 10.15 14.99 8.11
C CYS A 187 11.40 15.85 7.84
N GLU A 188 11.81 16.68 8.79
CA GLU A 188 13.03 17.49 8.68
C GLU A 188 14.29 16.61 8.68
N ILE A 189 14.35 15.60 9.54
CA ILE A 189 15.45 14.62 9.54
C ILE A 189 15.54 13.92 8.17
N LEU A 190 14.42 13.43 7.64
CA LEU A 190 14.39 12.78 6.33
C LEU A 190 14.85 13.72 5.20
N ARG A 191 14.46 14.99 5.28
CA ARG A 191 14.85 16.02 4.30
C ARG A 191 16.34 16.34 4.37
N GLU A 192 16.88 16.60 5.56
CA GLU A 192 18.26 17.08 5.75
C GLU A 192 19.30 15.96 5.64
N VAL A 193 18.99 14.75 6.16
CA VAL A 193 19.96 13.64 6.22
C VAL A 193 19.90 12.76 4.97
N TYR A 194 18.69 12.49 4.47
CA TYR A 194 18.47 11.52 3.38
C TYR A 194 18.05 12.16 2.06
N TRP A 195 17.88 13.49 2.02
CA TRP A 195 17.35 14.21 0.86
C TRP A 195 15.98 13.67 0.41
N LEU A 196 15.15 13.28 1.37
CA LEU A 196 13.83 12.69 1.14
C LEU A 196 12.74 13.68 1.59
N HIS A 197 12.00 14.22 0.62
CA HIS A 197 10.95 15.20 0.89
C HIS A 197 9.59 14.51 1.03
N LEU A 198 8.80 14.91 2.03
CA LEU A 198 7.41 14.45 2.19
C LEU A 198 6.59 14.82 0.94
N LYS A 199 5.90 13.83 0.36
CA LYS A 199 5.05 13.98 -0.84
C LYS A 199 3.57 13.81 -0.54
N THR A 200 3.22 13.07 0.50
CA THR A 200 1.84 13.00 1.01
C THR A 200 1.49 14.27 1.78
N ASN A 201 0.24 14.74 1.68
CA ASN A 201 -0.21 15.89 2.44
C ASN A 201 -0.39 15.52 3.93
N PRO A 202 0.37 16.12 4.88
CA PRO A 202 0.26 15.79 6.30
C PRO A 202 -1.12 16.12 6.89
N ALA A 203 -1.87 17.02 6.25
CA ALA A 203 -3.24 17.37 6.66
C ALA A 203 -4.31 16.35 6.23
N HIS A 204 -3.97 15.38 5.38
CA HIS A 204 -4.91 14.35 4.93
C HIS A 204 -4.70 13.06 5.72
N TRP A 205 -5.76 12.54 6.33
CA TRP A 205 -5.71 11.31 7.08
C TRP A 205 -5.35 10.12 6.19
N THR A 206 -4.52 9.23 6.73
CA THR A 206 -4.20 7.93 6.12
C THR A 206 -4.79 6.77 6.90
N THR A 207 -5.54 7.07 7.96
CA THR A 207 -6.31 6.08 8.71
C THR A 207 -7.74 6.52 8.92
N ARG A 208 -8.63 5.55 9.14
CA ARG A 208 -10.04 5.82 9.46
C ARG A 208 -10.26 6.49 10.81
N GLY A 209 -9.28 6.46 11.71
CA GLY A 209 -9.32 7.16 12.99
C GLY A 209 -8.70 8.55 12.98
N GLY A 210 -8.35 9.07 11.80
CA GLY A 210 -7.95 10.46 11.64
C GLY A 210 -6.47 10.76 11.89
N THR A 211 -5.60 9.75 11.78
CA THR A 211 -4.15 9.93 11.88
C THR A 211 -3.49 9.93 10.50
N THR A 212 -2.33 10.59 10.39
CA THR A 212 -1.50 10.63 9.18
C THR A 212 -0.16 9.96 9.46
N ILE A 213 -0.18 8.63 9.59
CA ILE A 213 0.99 7.82 9.97
C ILE A 213 1.61 7.04 8.81
N ASP A 214 0.89 7.00 7.68
CA ASP A 214 1.40 6.50 6.42
C ASP A 214 1.92 7.68 5.59
N ALA A 215 3.07 7.52 4.95
CA ALA A 215 3.64 8.60 4.15
C ALA A 215 4.41 8.09 2.94
N VAL A 216 4.53 8.96 1.94
CA VAL A 216 5.46 8.82 0.82
C VAL A 216 6.46 9.95 0.89
N PHE A 217 7.75 9.62 0.85
CA PHE A 217 8.86 10.53 0.69
C PHE A 217 9.59 10.22 -0.61
N ALA A 218 10.12 11.26 -1.27
CA ALA A 218 10.92 11.07 -2.48
C ALA A 218 12.02 12.11 -2.62
N SER A 219 13.14 11.71 -3.25
CA SER A 219 14.28 12.60 -3.54
C SER A 219 14.06 13.50 -4.76
N GLN A 220 13.00 13.25 -5.52
CA GLN A 220 12.53 14.09 -6.62
C GLN A 220 11.02 14.31 -6.51
N ASP A 221 10.51 15.28 -7.24
CA ASP A 221 9.07 15.49 -7.33
C ASP A 221 8.36 14.35 -8.06
N LEU A 222 7.18 14.01 -7.54
CA LEU A 222 6.29 13.03 -8.15
C LEU A 222 5.29 13.77 -9.03
N LYS A 223 5.00 13.23 -10.22
CA LYS A 223 3.92 13.73 -11.09
C LYS A 223 2.58 13.78 -10.35
N CYS A 224 2.33 12.79 -9.50
CA CYS A 224 1.21 12.79 -8.58
C CYS A 224 1.50 11.92 -7.36
N CYS A 225 0.87 12.25 -6.23
CA CYS A 225 0.88 11.47 -5.00
C CYS A 225 -0.44 11.69 -4.27
N GLY A 226 -0.95 10.67 -3.58
CA GLY A 226 -2.22 10.77 -2.88
C GLY A 226 -2.65 9.47 -2.22
N VAL A 227 -3.93 9.41 -1.90
CA VAL A 227 -4.61 8.28 -1.27
C VAL A 227 -5.59 7.64 -2.24
N TYR A 228 -5.75 6.32 -2.16
CA TYR A 228 -6.89 5.61 -2.76
C TYR A 228 -7.99 5.42 -1.74
N GLU A 229 -9.25 5.38 -2.18
CA GLU A 229 -10.33 4.91 -1.32
C GLU A 229 -10.17 3.41 -1.05
N SER A 230 -10.41 2.98 0.19
CA SER A 230 -10.39 1.56 0.54
C SER A 230 -11.31 1.21 1.69
N THR A 231 -12.10 0.14 1.54
CA THR A 231 -12.97 -0.44 2.59
C THR A 231 -12.37 -1.65 3.31
N PHE A 232 -11.19 -2.13 2.89
CA PHE A 232 -10.63 -3.40 3.38
C PHE A 232 -9.65 -3.26 4.55
N SER A 233 -9.23 -2.03 4.86
CA SER A 233 -8.31 -1.79 5.96
C SER A 233 -8.70 -0.52 6.72
N TYR A 234 -8.24 -0.48 7.97
CA TYR A 234 -8.21 0.74 8.77
C TYR A 234 -7.28 1.80 8.14
N HIS A 235 -6.22 1.35 7.45
CA HIS A 235 -5.31 2.22 6.70
C HIS A 235 -5.77 2.44 5.27
N ILE A 236 -5.52 3.65 4.79
CA ILE A 236 -5.89 4.13 3.46
C ILE A 236 -4.67 3.94 2.55
N PRO A 237 -4.78 3.19 1.43
CA PRO A 237 -3.65 2.95 0.55
C PRO A 237 -3.11 4.24 -0.07
N LEU A 238 -1.79 4.34 -0.19
CA LEU A 238 -1.11 5.47 -0.82
C LEU A 238 -0.72 5.16 -2.26
N TYR A 239 -0.61 6.20 -3.10
CA TYR A 239 -0.04 6.10 -4.44
C TYR A 239 0.93 7.24 -4.73
N GLY A 240 1.87 6.96 -5.64
CA GLY A 240 2.83 7.93 -6.15
C GLY A 240 3.25 7.56 -7.58
N ARG A 241 3.49 8.57 -8.42
CA ARG A 241 3.98 8.39 -9.79
C ARG A 241 5.18 9.29 -10.04
N LEU A 242 6.32 8.68 -10.39
CA LEU A 242 7.49 9.38 -10.97
C LEU A 242 7.20 9.87 -12.39
#